data_AF-A0A4U5WCW0-F1
#
_entry.id   AF-A0A4U5WCW0-F1
#
_cell.length_a   1.000
_cell.length_b   1.000
_cell.length_c   1.000
_cell.angle_alpha   90.00
_cell.angle_beta   90.00
_cell.angle_gamma   90.00
#
_symmetry.space_group_name_H-M   'P 1'
#
loop_
_entity.id
_entity.type
_entity.pdbx_description
1 polymer ?
#
loop_
_entity_poly.entity_id
_entity_poly.type
_entity_poly.pdbx_seq_one_letter_code
_entity_poly.pdbx_strand_id
1 'polypeptide(L)' 'MTAVPEGRDWTRMQRADFDDCAPLDLVDEEDAALCRPVPAVPDACGTQALFGKAPEPPRPRRTHSPSPAPTEVTDPLF' A
#
# COMPACT_ATOMS: atom_id res chain seq x y z
N MET A 1 -35.19 -7.10 -42.29
CA MET A 1 -35.42 -6.37 -41.03
C MET A 1 -34.96 -7.27 -39.90
N THR A 2 -33.74 -7.09 -39.44
CA THR A 2 -33.18 -7.82 -38.29
C THR A 2 -33.76 -7.18 -37.03
N ALA A 3 -34.55 -7.95 -36.29
CA ALA A 3 -35.14 -7.49 -35.03
C ALA A 3 -34.02 -7.10 -34.05
N VAL A 4 -34.12 -5.90 -33.47
CA VAL A 4 -33.31 -5.52 -32.31
C VAL A 4 -33.73 -6.48 -31.20
N PRO A 5 -32.83 -7.32 -30.64
CA PRO A 5 -33.20 -8.22 -29.58
C PRO A 5 -33.74 -7.37 -28.42
N GLU A 6 -34.92 -7.72 -27.91
CA GLU A 6 -35.45 -7.15 -26.66
C GLU A 6 -34.32 -7.15 -25.63
N GLY A 7 -34.06 -5.98 -25.05
CA GLY A 7 -32.84 -5.70 -24.29
C GLY A 7 -32.53 -6.81 -23.29
N ARG A 8 -31.30 -7.33 -23.36
CA ARG A 8 -30.82 -8.39 -22.46
C ARG A 8 -31.04 -7.94 -21.02
N ASP A 9 -31.75 -8.74 -20.23
CA ASP A 9 -31.98 -8.47 -18.82
C ASP A 9 -30.66 -8.57 -18.04
N TRP A 10 -30.01 -7.42 -17.92
CA TRP A 10 -28.71 -7.24 -17.27
C TRP A 10 -28.75 -7.55 -15.78
N THR A 11 -29.93 -7.60 -15.15
CA THR A 11 -30.06 -8.02 -13.75
C THR A 11 -29.89 -9.53 -13.56
N ARG A 12 -30.03 -10.31 -14.63
CA ARG A 12 -29.90 -11.77 -14.62
C ARG A 12 -28.60 -12.27 -15.25
N MET A 13 -27.89 -11.43 -16.00
CA MET A 13 -26.59 -11.78 -16.58
C MET A 13 -25.58 -12.13 -15.49
N GLN A 14 -24.90 -13.26 -15.68
CA GLN A 14 -23.77 -13.67 -14.86
C GLN A 14 -22.47 -13.10 -15.43
N ARG A 15 -21.41 -13.06 -14.62
CA ARG A 15 -20.09 -12.57 -15.07
C ARG A 15 -19.60 -13.27 -16.34
N ALA A 16 -19.85 -14.57 -16.47
CA ALA A 16 -19.51 -15.36 -17.66
C ALA A 16 -20.22 -14.87 -18.93
N ASP A 17 -21.40 -14.23 -18.83
CA ASP A 17 -22.14 -13.71 -19.99
C ASP A 17 -21.55 -12.40 -20.57
N PHE A 18 -20.63 -11.76 -19.84
CA PHE A 18 -19.98 -10.50 -20.25
C PHE A 18 -18.66 -10.74 -20.98
N ASP A 19 -17.90 -11.75 -20.58
CA ASP A 19 -16.62 -12.12 -21.16
C ASP A 19 -16.41 -13.63 -21.03
N ASP A 20 -16.62 -14.35 -22.15
CA ASP A 20 -16.48 -15.79 -22.24
C ASP A 20 -15.03 -16.25 -21.96
N CYS A 21 -14.05 -15.35 -22.08
CA CYS A 21 -12.64 -15.61 -21.82
C CYS A 21 -12.20 -15.19 -20.42
N ALA A 22 -13.08 -14.57 -19.63
CA ALA A 22 -12.72 -14.17 -18.28
C ALA A 22 -12.50 -15.40 -17.39
N PRO A 23 -11.38 -15.48 -16.66
CA PRO A 23 -11.17 -16.51 -15.66
C PRO A 23 -12.33 -16.52 -14.67
N LEU A 24 -12.96 -17.70 -14.52
CA LEU A 24 -14.09 -17.91 -13.61
C LEU A 24 -13.64 -17.97 -12.15
N ASP A 25 -12.41 -18.43 -11.92
CA ASP A 25 -11.80 -18.40 -10.60
C ASP A 25 -11.30 -16.98 -10.31
N LEU A 26 -11.98 -16.34 -9.37
CA LEU A 26 -11.50 -15.13 -8.73
C LEU A 26 -10.26 -15.50 -7.91
N VAL A 27 -9.09 -15.26 -8.50
CA VAL A 27 -7.83 -14.90 -7.83
C VAL A 27 -7.70 -15.57 -6.45
N ASP A 28 -7.16 -16.78 -6.44
CA ASP A 28 -7.06 -17.66 -5.26
C ASP A 28 -6.50 -16.93 -4.03
N GLU A 29 -6.74 -17.46 -2.83
CA GLU A 29 -6.24 -16.92 -1.56
C GLU A 29 -4.72 -16.68 -1.54
N GLU A 30 -3.95 -17.36 -2.40
CA GLU A 30 -2.52 -17.10 -2.61
C GLU A 30 -2.24 -15.75 -3.30
N ASP A 31 -3.09 -15.31 -4.23
CA ASP A 31 -3.02 -13.98 -4.81
C ASP A 31 -3.61 -12.90 -3.87
N ALA A 32 -4.43 -13.28 -2.88
CA ALA A 32 -4.77 -12.37 -1.78
C ALA A 32 -3.52 -11.96 -0.98
N ALA A 33 -2.44 -12.75 -1.01
CA ALA A 33 -1.14 -12.33 -0.47
C ALA A 33 -0.42 -11.29 -1.36
N LEU A 34 -0.79 -11.17 -2.64
CA LEU A 34 -0.38 -10.07 -3.53
C LEU A 34 -1.22 -8.80 -3.35
N CYS A 35 -2.36 -8.87 -2.65
CA CYS A 35 -3.10 -7.70 -2.15
C CYS A 35 -2.34 -7.00 -1.02
N ARG A 36 -1.13 -6.51 -1.31
CA ARG A 36 -0.40 -5.62 -0.41
C ARG A 36 -1.21 -4.33 -0.24
N PRO A 37 -1.47 -3.89 1.00
CA PRO A 37 -2.22 -2.66 1.24
C PRO A 37 -1.58 -1.48 0.53
N VAL A 38 -2.37 -0.74 -0.24
CA VAL A 38 -1.93 0.52 -0.86
C VAL A 38 -1.63 1.52 0.25
N PRO A 39 -0.43 2.13 0.28
CA PRO A 39 -0.08 3.11 1.31
C PRO A 39 -0.77 4.45 1.04
N ALA A 40 -1.32 5.07 2.07
CA ALA A 40 -1.92 6.41 2.00
C ALA A 40 -0.84 7.49 2.04
N VAL A 41 -0.09 7.63 0.93
CA VAL A 41 0.97 8.65 0.79
C VAL A 41 0.40 9.90 0.12
N PRO A 42 0.60 11.11 0.69
CA PRO A 42 0.24 12.35 0.04
C PRO A 42 0.89 12.51 -1.35
N ASP A 43 0.22 13.20 -2.25
CA ASP A 43 0.78 13.50 -3.57
C ASP A 43 1.93 14.53 -3.49
N ALA A 44 2.61 14.76 -4.61
CA ALA A 44 3.73 15.72 -4.68
C ALA A 44 3.32 17.18 -4.39
N CYS A 45 2.01 17.47 -4.44
CA CYS A 45 1.44 18.78 -4.12
C CYS A 45 1.03 18.88 -2.63
N GLY A 46 1.20 17.81 -1.85
CA GLY A 46 0.82 17.75 -0.43
C GLY A 46 -0.66 17.42 -0.18
N THR A 47 -1.41 17.02 -1.21
CA THR A 47 -2.80 16.57 -1.04
C THR A 47 -2.83 15.24 -0.31
N GLN A 48 -3.62 15.15 0.76
CA GLN A 48 -3.76 13.92 1.53
C GLN A 48 -4.40 12.81 0.68
N ALA A 49 -3.88 11.60 0.78
CA ALA A 49 -4.47 10.44 0.11
C ALA A 49 -5.89 10.14 0.63
N LEU A 50 -6.83 9.94 -0.29
CA LEU A 50 -8.22 9.57 0.02
C LEU A 50 -8.38 8.08 0.36
N PHE A 51 -7.43 7.26 -0.08
CA PHE A 51 -7.47 5.80 0.06
C PHE A 51 -6.11 5.28 0.52
N GLY A 52 -6.13 4.04 1.05
CA GLY A 52 -4.94 3.35 1.54
C GLY A 52 -4.79 3.39 3.05
N LYS A 53 -3.90 2.56 3.58
CA LYS A 53 -3.62 2.49 5.01
C LYS A 53 -2.66 3.62 5.39
N ALA A 54 -2.98 4.35 6.47
CA ALA A 54 -2.09 5.37 7.00
C ALA A 54 -0.71 4.76 7.34
N PRO A 55 0.40 5.45 7.01
CA PRO A 55 1.73 4.97 7.36
C PRO A 55 1.89 4.86 8.89
N GLU A 56 2.61 3.85 9.35
CA GLU A 56 2.92 3.67 10.78
C GLU A 56 3.76 4.86 11.26
N PRO A 57 3.45 5.46 12.43
CA PRO A 57 4.19 6.60 12.94
C PRO A 57 5.66 6.23 13.19
N PRO A 58 6.60 7.17 13.00
CA PRO A 58 8.01 6.91 13.23
C PRO A 58 8.25 6.51 14.69
N ARG A 59 8.91 5.37 14.90
CA ARG A 59 9.25 4.89 16.25
C ARG A 59 10.24 5.85 16.91
N PRO A 60 10.09 6.13 18.21
CA PRO A 60 11.01 6.99 18.94
C PRO A 60 12.41 6.37 18.92
N ARG A 61 13.38 7.09 18.35
CA ARG A 61 14.79 6.69 18.34
C ARG A 61 15.38 7.02 19.72
N ARG A 62 16.01 6.05 20.38
CA ARG A 62 16.80 6.32 21.59
C ARG A 62 17.88 7.33 21.22
N THR A 63 17.90 8.48 21.89
CA THR A 63 18.98 9.46 21.81
C THR A 63 20.26 8.78 22.27
N HIS A 64 21.23 8.67 21.35
CA HIS A 64 22.57 8.21 21.70
C HIS A 64 23.22 9.30 22.55
N SER A 65 23.45 9.02 23.83
CA SER A 65 24.26 9.90 24.68
C SER A 65 25.69 9.89 24.14
N PRO A 66 26.31 11.04 23.83
CA PRO A 66 27.72 11.06 23.47
C PRO A 66 28.56 10.53 24.65
N SER A 67 29.63 9.79 24.32
CA SER A 67 30.61 9.31 25.30
C SER A 67 31.31 10.53 25.94
N PRO A 68 31.53 10.55 27.26
CA PRO A 68 32.31 11.60 27.89
C PRO A 68 33.71 11.70 27.26
N ALA A 69 34.17 12.92 27.04
CA ALA A 69 35.48 13.18 26.46
C ALA A 69 36.60 12.62 27.37
N PRO A 70 37.68 12.06 26.81
CA PRO A 70 38.83 11.65 27.60
C PRO A 70 39.42 12.87 28.32
N THR A 71 39.59 12.76 29.63
CA THR A 71 40.26 13.78 30.44
C THR A 71 41.73 13.87 30.00
N GLU A 72 42.12 15.00 29.41
CA GLU A 72 43.54 15.30 29.19
C GLU A 72 44.23 15.41 30.56
N VAL A 73 45.06 14.41 30.86
CA VAL A 73 46.02 14.49 31.96
C VAL A 73 47.23 15.25 31.41
N THR A 74 47.26 16.55 31.64
CA THR A 74 48.43 17.38 31.38
C THR A 74 49.42 17.16 32.52
N ASP A 75 50.32 16.19 32.38
CA ASP A 75 51.47 16.05 33.28
C ASP A 75 52.61 16.97 32.77
N PRO A 76 53.07 17.96 33.54
CA PRO A 76 54.25 18.73 33.20
C PRO A 76 55.49 17.86 33.46
N LEU A 77 56.19 17.47 32.39
CA LEU A 77 57.53 16.90 32.47
C LEU A 77 58.48 17.95 33.05
N PHE A 78 58.95 17.72 34.28
CA PHE A 78 60.15 18.34 34.82
C PHE A 78 61.40 17.86 34.07
#